data_AF-A0A139PHJ9-F1
#
_entry.id   AF-A0A139PHJ9-F1
#
_cell.length_a   1.000
_cell.length_b   1.000
_cell.length_c   1.000
_cell.angle_alpha   90.00
_cell.angle_beta   90.00
_cell.angle_gamma   90.00
#
_symmetry.space_group_name_H-M   'P 1'
#
loop_
_entity.id
_entity.type
_entity.pdbx_description
1 polymer ?
#
loop_
_entity_poly.entity_id
_entity_poly.type
_entity_poly.pdbx_seq_one_letter_code
_entity_poly.pdbx_strand_id
1 'polypeptide(L)'
;MARKKNRKKELRHQVREENSPSMECKVDIKEGETYFAHIPIQNGAQIIHPFKPQKFSNGTIGAITPAYTTDESLQLELQKSLLRRDNSEIEILVKKVLSFIKNESNYTFNELKEFIDKIISIDEFGSYIQNNHEALVAKKNTQFYRAIPLVDENGKLKKDFAPDTWRFINPNSSLQRLNTDKESVFYTAALDRAAIEEVGIKKQTDKFALFIYNAKDNFKILPIQKNPFGNERFPKELQDYGLQTTKVLNEIFSSKSSGDVEHDKKVYELSNYIIEKYFPLSRNKDYKGWSYISVEFKDAIEYEPNYQEDRFDLLCVAFPKDTYDKCLDMLNVTCVLFNCTDEDMRQLNLSYSKCETEKNRIVKGELK
;
A
#
# COMPACT_ATOMS: atom_id res chain seq x y z
N MET A 1 0.02 2.62 -56.08
CA MET A 1 0.57 1.57 -55.20
C MET A 1 1.50 2.21 -54.18
N ALA A 2 1.29 1.92 -52.87
CA ALA A 2 2.23 2.04 -51.74
C ALA A 2 3.03 3.36 -51.54
N ARG A 3 3.17 3.99 -50.38
CA ARG A 3 3.07 3.52 -48.98
C ARG A 3 3.03 4.76 -48.06
N LYS A 4 2.17 4.71 -47.04
CA LYS A 4 2.21 5.53 -45.83
C LYS A 4 3.56 5.36 -45.11
N LYS A 5 4.11 6.43 -44.55
CA LYS A 5 4.91 6.39 -43.31
C LYS A 5 4.39 7.48 -42.37
N ASN A 6 3.68 7.03 -41.34
CA ASN A 6 3.21 7.83 -40.21
C ASN A 6 4.41 8.27 -39.37
N ARG A 7 4.58 9.59 -39.22
CA ARG A 7 5.30 10.18 -38.09
C ARG A 7 4.22 10.75 -37.16
N LYS A 8 4.05 10.11 -35.99
CA LYS A 8 3.34 10.69 -34.84
C LYS A 8 4.01 12.02 -34.51
N LYS A 9 3.25 13.11 -34.60
CA LYS A 9 3.63 14.41 -34.05
C LYS A 9 2.52 14.84 -33.10
N GLU A 10 2.95 15.15 -31.89
CA GLU A 10 2.17 15.59 -30.75
C GLU A 10 1.24 16.75 -31.13
N LEU A 11 -0.02 16.66 -30.69
CA LEU A 11 -0.93 17.80 -30.70
C LEU A 11 -0.90 18.44 -29.32
N ARG A 12 -0.09 19.49 -29.23
CA ARG A 12 -0.21 20.56 -28.24
C ARG A 12 -1.62 21.14 -28.37
N HIS A 13 -2.40 21.10 -27.30
CA HIS A 13 -3.63 21.88 -27.22
C HIS A 13 -3.28 23.34 -26.97
N GLN A 14 -3.45 24.18 -27.99
CA GLN A 14 -3.78 25.58 -27.80
C GLN A 14 -4.80 26.01 -28.85
N VAL A 15 -5.81 26.71 -28.32
CA VAL A 15 -6.82 27.57 -28.95
C VAL A 15 -8.10 26.90 -29.50
N ARG A 16 -9.18 27.41 -28.90
CA ARG A 16 -10.62 27.35 -29.22
C ARG A 16 -10.94 27.16 -30.70
N GLU A 17 -11.80 26.18 -30.96
CA GLU A 17 -12.84 26.29 -31.99
C GLU A 17 -14.19 25.96 -31.33
N GLU A 18 -15.12 26.90 -31.48
CA GLU A 18 -16.51 26.80 -31.09
C GLU A 18 -17.22 25.74 -31.96
N ASN A 19 -18.16 25.01 -31.35
CA ASN A 19 -19.07 24.02 -31.96
C ASN A 19 -18.53 22.58 -32.09
N SER A 20 -18.59 21.84 -30.99
CA SER A 20 -18.80 20.39 -31.02
C SER A 20 -19.94 20.03 -30.06
N PRO A 21 -20.88 19.15 -30.45
CA PRO A 21 -21.97 18.77 -29.57
C PRO A 21 -21.37 18.09 -28.34
N SER A 22 -21.63 18.66 -27.17
CA SER A 22 -21.26 18.06 -25.90
C SER A 22 -21.85 16.65 -25.87
N MET A 23 -21.00 15.62 -25.94
CA MET A 23 -21.37 14.33 -25.37
C MET A 23 -21.55 14.58 -23.87
N GLU A 24 -22.78 14.93 -23.49
CA GLU A 24 -23.23 14.79 -22.12
C GLU A 24 -23.11 13.30 -21.80
N CYS A 25 -21.99 12.93 -21.18
CA CYS A 25 -21.89 11.67 -20.48
C CYS A 25 -22.88 11.79 -19.32
N LYS A 26 -24.13 11.30 -19.52
CA LYS A 26 -25.13 11.23 -18.46
C LYS A 26 -24.62 10.25 -17.42
N VAL A 27 -23.97 10.79 -16.39
CA VAL A 27 -23.72 10.05 -15.16
C VAL A 27 -25.05 10.04 -14.42
N ASP A 28 -25.66 8.88 -14.25
CA ASP A 28 -26.85 8.72 -13.42
C ASP A 28 -26.43 8.92 -11.95
N ILE A 29 -26.46 10.17 -11.51
CA ILE A 29 -26.13 10.56 -10.13
C ILE A 29 -27.30 10.17 -9.23
N LYS A 30 -27.07 9.23 -8.32
CA LYS A 30 -28.04 8.77 -7.32
C LYS A 30 -27.88 9.53 -6.02
N GLU A 31 -29.01 9.93 -5.45
CA GLU A 31 -29.08 10.55 -4.13
C GLU A 31 -28.54 9.58 -3.05
N GLY A 32 -27.69 10.08 -2.15
CA GLY A 32 -27.13 9.31 -1.05
C GLY A 32 -25.86 8.51 -1.34
N GLU A 33 -25.48 8.33 -2.61
CA GLU A 33 -24.20 7.73 -2.99
C GLU A 33 -23.03 8.72 -2.86
N THR A 34 -21.85 8.24 -2.46
CA THR A 34 -20.63 9.06 -2.43
C THR A 34 -19.94 9.02 -3.78
N TYR A 35 -19.69 10.19 -4.34
CA TYR A 35 -18.92 10.41 -5.57
C TYR A 35 -17.60 11.10 -5.24
N PHE A 36 -16.67 11.11 -6.19
CA PHE A 36 -15.35 11.71 -5.99
C PHE A 36 -15.04 12.70 -7.12
N ALA A 37 -14.71 13.93 -6.74
CA ALA A 37 -14.18 14.94 -7.65
C ALA A 37 -12.64 14.87 -7.62
N HIS A 38 -12.06 15.03 -8.81
CA HIS A 38 -10.64 14.94 -9.08
C HIS A 38 -10.16 16.33 -9.54
N ILE A 39 -9.67 17.14 -8.60
CA ILE A 39 -9.34 18.55 -8.84
C ILE A 39 -7.82 18.68 -9.05
N PRO A 40 -7.34 18.92 -10.28
CA PRO A 40 -5.91 19.08 -10.54
C PRO A 40 -5.37 20.38 -9.93
N ILE A 41 -4.12 20.36 -9.48
CA ILE A 41 -3.38 21.52 -8.94
C ILE A 41 -1.99 21.61 -9.61
N GLN A 42 -1.23 22.72 -9.44
CA GLN A 42 0.10 22.80 -10.07
C GLN A 42 1.04 21.72 -9.57
N ASN A 43 2.13 21.52 -10.32
CA ASN A 43 3.18 20.55 -10.03
C ASN A 43 2.75 19.07 -10.11
N GLY A 44 1.57 18.80 -10.70
CA GLY A 44 1.12 17.45 -11.04
C GLY A 44 0.37 16.72 -9.93
N ALA A 45 0.03 17.42 -8.85
CA ALA A 45 -0.79 16.88 -7.77
C ALA A 45 -2.29 17.06 -8.05
N GLN A 46 -3.12 16.39 -7.25
CA GLN A 46 -4.57 16.35 -7.38
C GLN A 46 -5.22 16.27 -6.00
N ILE A 47 -6.31 17.02 -5.81
CA ILE A 47 -7.18 16.86 -4.65
C ILE A 47 -8.26 15.85 -5.01
N ILE A 48 -8.43 14.85 -4.15
CA ILE A 48 -9.54 13.92 -4.21
C ILE A 48 -10.58 14.38 -3.21
N HIS A 49 -11.73 14.83 -3.69
CA HIS A 49 -12.81 15.34 -2.86
C HIS A 49 -14.02 14.40 -2.90
N PRO A 50 -14.34 13.72 -1.78
CA PRO A 50 -15.59 12.98 -1.68
C PRO A 50 -16.78 13.95 -1.54
N PHE A 51 -17.84 13.72 -2.30
CA PHE A 51 -19.07 14.50 -2.20
C PHE A 51 -20.32 13.62 -2.28
N LYS A 52 -21.39 14.06 -1.63
CA LYS A 52 -22.72 13.45 -1.73
C LYS A 52 -23.68 14.43 -2.37
N PRO A 53 -24.28 14.08 -3.52
CA PRO A 53 -25.36 14.85 -4.10
C PRO A 53 -26.53 14.89 -3.12
N GLN A 54 -27.07 16.09 -2.93
CA GLN A 54 -28.23 16.35 -2.10
C GLN A 54 -29.25 17.18 -2.87
N LYS A 55 -30.53 16.98 -2.54
CA LYS A 55 -31.62 17.76 -3.09
C LYS A 55 -31.77 19.06 -2.31
N PHE A 56 -31.59 20.19 -2.98
CA PHE A 56 -31.78 21.51 -2.40
C PHE A 56 -33.26 21.90 -2.38
N SER A 57 -33.61 22.92 -1.60
CA SER A 57 -34.98 23.42 -1.43
C SER A 57 -35.64 23.88 -2.74
N ASN A 58 -34.86 24.30 -3.72
CA ASN A 58 -35.30 24.67 -5.08
C ASN A 58 -35.51 23.44 -6.00
N GLY A 59 -35.37 22.22 -5.49
CA GLY A 59 -35.52 20.98 -6.24
C GLY A 59 -34.30 20.54 -7.06
N THR A 60 -33.23 21.34 -7.11
CA THR A 60 -32.00 20.96 -7.83
C THR A 60 -31.21 19.94 -7.03
N ILE A 61 -30.64 18.94 -7.71
CA ILE A 61 -29.64 18.03 -7.12
C ILE A 61 -28.27 18.63 -7.38
N GLY A 62 -27.47 18.78 -6.33
CA GLY A 62 -26.09 19.23 -6.44
C GLY A 62 -25.27 18.83 -5.23
N ALA A 63 -24.03 19.25 -5.16
CA ALA A 63 -23.14 18.95 -4.04
C ALA A 63 -22.49 20.24 -3.53
N ILE A 64 -22.21 20.28 -2.23
CA ILE A 64 -21.37 21.31 -1.64
C ILE A 64 -19.93 20.85 -1.83
N THR A 65 -19.16 21.59 -2.61
CA THR A 65 -17.74 21.31 -2.84
C THR A 65 -16.92 22.52 -2.40
N PRO A 66 -15.76 22.32 -1.75
CA PRO A 66 -14.85 23.40 -1.45
C PRO A 66 -14.28 24.04 -2.72
N ALA A 67 -13.98 25.34 -2.65
CA ALA A 67 -13.58 26.16 -3.79
C ALA A 67 -12.07 26.09 -4.07
N TYR A 68 -11.52 24.90 -4.33
CA TYR A 68 -10.11 24.72 -4.70
C TYR A 68 -9.88 25.01 -6.19
N THR A 69 -10.15 26.25 -6.61
CA THR A 69 -10.20 26.60 -8.03
C THR A 69 -8.88 27.11 -8.59
N THR A 70 -7.94 27.51 -7.72
CA THR A 70 -6.59 27.99 -8.06
C THR A 70 -5.55 27.54 -7.04
N ASP A 71 -4.28 27.55 -7.42
CA ASP A 71 -3.14 27.29 -6.53
C ASP A 71 -3.07 28.24 -5.34
N GLU A 72 -3.42 29.51 -5.54
CA GLU A 72 -3.53 30.48 -4.45
C GLU A 72 -4.67 30.10 -3.50
N SER A 73 -5.82 29.62 -4.01
CA SER A 73 -6.91 29.15 -3.16
C SER A 73 -6.56 27.88 -2.39
N LEU A 74 -5.78 26.96 -2.99
CA LEU A 74 -5.27 25.79 -2.29
C LEU A 74 -4.20 26.17 -1.29
N GLN A 75 -3.24 27.04 -1.63
CA GLN A 75 -2.23 27.50 -0.69
C GLN A 75 -2.88 28.23 0.47
N LEU A 76 -3.87 29.09 0.21
CA LEU A 76 -4.63 29.77 1.24
C LEU A 76 -5.46 28.79 2.07
N GLU A 77 -6.02 27.74 1.48
CA GLU A 77 -6.70 26.69 2.26
C GLU A 77 -5.72 25.86 3.06
N LEU A 78 -4.62 25.38 2.48
CA LEU A 78 -3.57 24.65 3.19
C LEU A 78 -2.99 25.52 4.29
N GLN A 79 -2.75 26.80 4.04
CA GLN A 79 -2.40 27.75 5.08
C GLN A 79 -3.55 27.90 6.08
N LYS A 80 -4.83 27.99 5.70
CA LYS A 80 -5.92 28.08 6.68
C LYS A 80 -6.18 26.78 7.44
N SER A 81 -5.99 25.61 6.85
CA SER A 81 -6.32 24.30 7.39
C SER A 81 -5.11 23.68 8.10
N LEU A 82 -3.89 23.94 7.61
CA LEU A 82 -2.60 23.64 8.28
C LEU A 82 -2.11 24.77 9.19
N LEU A 83 -2.56 26.03 9.09
CA LEU A 83 -2.28 27.08 10.12
C LEU A 83 -3.43 27.25 11.14
N ARG A 84 -4.66 26.75 10.89
CA ARG A 84 -5.67 26.62 11.98
C ARG A 84 -5.44 25.39 12.84
N ARG A 85 -4.89 24.32 12.26
CA ARG A 85 -4.29 23.23 13.04
C ARG A 85 -2.89 23.69 13.35
N ASP A 86 -2.70 24.36 14.48
CA ASP A 86 -1.37 24.67 15.01
C ASP A 86 -0.48 23.44 14.76
N ASN A 87 0.72 23.56 14.15
CA ASN A 87 1.55 22.38 13.82
C ASN A 87 1.69 21.44 15.04
N SER A 88 1.62 22.03 16.24
CA SER A 88 1.48 21.36 17.54
C SER A 88 0.30 20.37 17.62
N GLU A 89 -0.89 20.68 17.10
CA GLU A 89 -2.08 19.84 17.11
C GLU A 89 -1.92 18.60 16.22
N ILE A 90 -1.42 18.76 14.98
CA ILE A 90 -1.12 17.61 14.12
C ILE A 90 -0.04 16.73 14.77
N GLU A 91 1.02 17.33 15.30
CA GLU A 91 2.05 16.59 16.03
C GLU A 91 1.48 15.84 17.24
N ILE A 92 0.53 16.44 17.98
CA ILE A 92 -0.17 15.77 19.08
C ILE A 92 -0.98 14.58 18.57
N LEU A 93 -1.74 14.74 17.48
CA LEU A 93 -2.52 13.65 16.89
C LEU A 93 -1.62 12.52 16.40
N VAL A 94 -0.52 12.85 15.72
CA VAL A 94 0.52 11.89 15.32
C VAL A 94 1.02 11.15 16.56
N LYS A 95 1.45 11.87 17.61
CA LYS A 95 1.92 11.25 18.87
C LYS A 95 0.89 10.32 19.51
N LYS A 96 -0.41 10.68 19.49
CA LYS A 96 -1.49 9.83 20.01
C LYS A 96 -1.60 8.52 19.21
N VAL A 97 -1.57 8.61 17.88
CA VAL A 97 -1.62 7.42 17.01
C VAL A 97 -0.37 6.54 17.23
N LEU A 98 0.82 7.14 17.35
CA LEU A 98 2.05 6.39 17.60
C LEU A 98 2.04 5.71 18.97
N SER A 99 1.59 6.42 20.01
CA SER A 99 1.42 5.86 21.36
C SER A 99 0.45 4.68 21.34
N PHE A 100 -0.65 4.78 20.58
CA PHE A 100 -1.54 3.65 20.38
C PHE A 100 -0.81 2.48 19.72
N ILE A 101 -0.16 2.67 18.57
CA ILE A 101 0.53 1.59 17.86
C ILE A 101 1.55 0.87 18.75
N LYS A 102 2.24 1.61 19.61
CA LYS A 102 3.21 1.07 20.59
C LYS A 102 2.57 0.38 21.81
N ASN A 103 1.25 0.30 21.86
CA ASN A 103 0.46 -0.22 22.98
C ASN A 103 0.72 0.55 24.30
N GLU A 104 0.95 1.87 24.19
CA GLU A 104 1.16 2.79 25.32
C GLU A 104 -0.13 3.55 25.70
N SER A 105 -1.21 3.36 24.94
CA SER A 105 -2.51 4.01 25.16
C SER A 105 -3.67 3.16 24.67
N ASN A 106 -4.88 3.42 25.22
CA ASN A 106 -6.07 2.59 25.01
C ASN A 106 -7.18 3.31 24.22
N TYR A 107 -6.81 4.06 23.17
CA TYR A 107 -7.80 4.73 22.32
C TYR A 107 -8.74 3.73 21.66
N THR A 108 -10.00 4.13 21.51
CA THR A 108 -11.00 3.37 20.76
C THR A 108 -10.74 3.48 19.26
N PHE A 109 -11.25 2.52 18.49
CA PHE A 109 -11.13 2.55 17.04
C PHE A 109 -11.76 3.81 16.42
N ASN A 110 -12.88 4.29 16.95
CA ASN A 110 -13.53 5.52 16.47
C ASN A 110 -12.69 6.76 16.71
N GLU A 111 -12.07 6.89 17.90
CA GLU A 111 -11.14 8.00 18.17
C GLU A 111 -9.94 7.97 17.22
N LEU A 112 -9.37 6.79 16.97
CA LEU A 112 -8.26 6.64 16.04
C LEU A 112 -8.66 7.02 14.61
N LYS A 113 -9.85 6.65 14.15
CA LYS A 113 -10.37 7.09 12.84
C LYS A 113 -10.45 8.61 12.74
N GLU A 114 -10.95 9.27 13.79
CA GLU A 114 -11.01 10.74 13.82
C GLU A 114 -9.61 11.36 13.80
N PHE A 115 -8.64 10.77 14.50
CA PHE A 115 -7.25 11.24 14.47
C PHE A 115 -6.66 11.10 13.07
N ILE A 116 -6.82 9.92 12.43
CA ILE A 116 -6.35 9.68 11.07
C ILE A 116 -7.01 10.62 10.06
N ASP A 117 -8.31 10.82 10.17
CA ASP A 117 -9.03 11.72 9.28
C ASP A 117 -8.53 13.15 9.39
N LYS A 118 -8.24 13.62 10.61
CA LYS A 118 -7.65 14.94 10.83
C LYS A 118 -6.19 15.01 10.38
N ILE A 119 -5.44 13.92 10.34
CA ILE A 119 -4.05 13.93 9.86
C ILE A 119 -4.02 13.96 8.33
N ILE A 120 -4.82 13.12 7.66
CA ILE A 120 -4.77 12.92 6.21
C ILE A 120 -5.66 13.93 5.46
N SER A 121 -6.83 14.28 6.02
CA SER A 121 -7.78 15.16 5.33
C SER A 121 -7.44 16.63 5.52
N ILE A 122 -7.51 17.40 4.44
CA ILE A 122 -7.21 18.84 4.42
C ILE A 122 -8.43 19.71 4.75
N ASP A 123 -9.62 19.12 4.83
CA ASP A 123 -10.87 19.80 5.18
C ASP A 123 -11.81 18.90 5.99
N GLU A 124 -12.97 19.44 6.36
CA GLU A 124 -14.03 18.72 7.08
C GLU A 124 -14.81 17.71 6.21
N PHE A 125 -14.71 17.83 4.89
CA PHE A 125 -15.38 16.94 3.94
C PHE A 125 -14.61 15.63 3.72
N GLY A 126 -13.37 15.55 4.17
CA GLY A 126 -12.51 14.39 3.97
C GLY A 126 -11.72 14.46 2.66
N SER A 127 -11.55 15.65 2.08
CA SER A 127 -10.67 15.84 0.93
C SER A 127 -9.23 15.57 1.32
N TYR A 128 -8.45 15.00 0.41
CA TYR A 128 -7.03 14.74 0.62
C TYR A 128 -6.24 14.98 -0.66
N ILE A 129 -4.94 15.20 -0.52
CA ILE A 129 -4.06 15.49 -1.65
C ILE A 129 -3.34 14.22 -2.05
N GLN A 130 -3.54 13.83 -3.31
CA GLN A 130 -2.82 12.75 -3.96
C GLN A 130 -1.90 13.36 -5.01
N ASN A 131 -0.61 13.09 -4.95
CA ASN A 131 0.24 13.31 -6.12
C ASN A 131 0.17 12.08 -7.03
N ASN A 132 0.42 12.28 -8.33
CA ASN A 132 0.80 11.15 -9.18
C ASN A 132 2.07 10.54 -8.60
N HIS A 133 1.90 9.48 -7.82
CA HIS A 133 3.00 8.68 -7.32
C HIS A 133 3.85 8.30 -8.53
N GLU A 134 5.17 8.47 -8.45
CA GLU A 134 6.05 7.73 -9.34
C GLU A 134 5.71 6.26 -9.12
N ALA A 135 5.13 5.65 -10.15
CA ALA A 135 4.60 4.31 -10.04
C ALA A 135 5.75 3.38 -9.69
N LEU A 136 5.61 2.63 -8.60
CA LEU A 136 6.53 1.57 -8.28
C LEU A 136 6.31 0.44 -9.31
N VAL A 137 7.27 0.21 -10.21
CA VAL A 137 7.13 -0.79 -11.27
C VAL A 137 7.92 -2.03 -10.91
N ALA A 138 7.22 -3.13 -10.64
CA ALA A 138 7.82 -4.45 -10.64
C ALA A 138 8.10 -4.85 -12.08
N LYS A 139 9.33 -5.24 -12.39
CA LYS A 139 9.70 -5.69 -13.73
C LYS A 139 9.40 -7.18 -13.87
N LYS A 140 9.19 -7.63 -15.11
CA LYS A 140 9.14 -9.06 -15.43
C LYS A 140 10.36 -9.78 -14.81
N ASN A 141 10.12 -10.95 -14.25
CA ASN A 141 11.10 -11.78 -13.54
C ASN A 141 11.66 -11.17 -12.23
N THR A 142 11.12 -10.04 -11.74
CA THR A 142 11.40 -9.61 -10.36
C THR A 142 10.96 -10.71 -9.40
N GLN A 143 11.83 -11.07 -8.47
CA GLN A 143 11.56 -12.08 -7.46
C GLN A 143 10.75 -11.49 -6.30
N PHE A 144 9.82 -12.29 -5.80
CA PHE A 144 9.01 -12.02 -4.63
C PHE A 144 9.11 -13.19 -3.67
N TYR A 145 9.14 -12.89 -2.38
CA TYR A 145 9.39 -13.88 -1.34
C TYR A 145 8.22 -13.91 -0.36
N ARG A 146 7.85 -15.11 0.08
CA ARG A 146 6.89 -15.31 1.17
C ARG A 146 7.40 -16.40 2.09
N ALA A 147 7.63 -16.05 3.36
CA ALA A 147 8.02 -17.02 4.37
C ALA A 147 6.78 -17.61 5.06
N ILE A 148 6.88 -18.86 5.50
CA ILE A 148 5.86 -19.52 6.31
C ILE A 148 6.54 -20.31 7.44
N PRO A 149 6.25 -20.01 8.72
CA PRO A 149 6.74 -20.81 9.83
C PRO A 149 6.19 -22.23 9.79
N LEU A 150 7.07 -23.23 9.90
CA LEU A 150 6.71 -24.66 9.85
C LEU A 150 6.46 -25.26 11.23
N VAL A 151 6.61 -24.48 12.30
CA VAL A 151 6.27 -24.90 13.65
C VAL A 151 5.07 -24.13 14.19
N ASP A 152 4.28 -24.78 15.03
CA ASP A 152 3.22 -24.15 15.81
C ASP A 152 3.79 -23.38 17.02
N GLU A 153 2.90 -22.75 17.78
CA GLU A 153 3.23 -22.02 19.02
C GLU A 153 3.90 -22.87 20.11
N ASN A 154 3.76 -24.20 20.03
CA ASN A 154 4.38 -25.17 20.93
C ASN A 154 5.70 -25.73 20.36
N GLY A 155 6.18 -25.20 19.24
CA GLY A 155 7.39 -25.66 18.55
C GLY A 155 7.24 -27.00 17.82
N LYS A 156 6.02 -27.52 17.65
CA LYS A 156 5.75 -28.77 16.93
C LYS A 156 5.64 -28.51 15.43
N LEU A 157 6.21 -29.41 14.64
CA LEU A 157 6.16 -29.35 13.19
C LEU A 157 4.71 -29.45 12.67
N LYS A 158 4.33 -28.55 11.77
CA LYS A 158 3.05 -28.53 11.06
C LYS A 158 3.01 -29.63 10.00
N LYS A 159 2.53 -30.81 10.40
CA LYS A 159 2.49 -32.01 9.55
C LYS A 159 1.55 -31.91 8.35
N ASP A 160 0.67 -30.92 8.35
CA ASP A 160 -0.25 -30.59 7.26
C ASP A 160 0.35 -29.62 6.23
N PHE A 161 1.62 -29.21 6.41
CA PHE A 161 2.31 -28.38 5.45
C PHE A 161 2.39 -29.05 4.07
N ALA A 162 1.79 -28.40 3.08
CA ALA A 162 1.71 -28.88 1.70
C ALA A 162 2.12 -27.75 0.74
N PRO A 163 3.35 -27.76 0.18
CA PRO A 163 3.84 -26.68 -0.68
C PRO A 163 2.91 -26.32 -1.84
N ASP A 164 2.24 -27.32 -2.43
CA ASP A 164 1.35 -27.13 -3.57
C ASP A 164 0.11 -26.30 -3.26
N THR A 165 -0.40 -26.38 -2.04
CA THR A 165 -1.57 -25.60 -1.61
C THR A 165 -1.14 -24.33 -0.87
N TRP A 166 -0.04 -24.40 -0.11
CA TRP A 166 0.44 -23.29 0.72
C TRP A 166 1.15 -22.20 -0.07
N ARG A 167 1.56 -22.45 -1.32
CA ARG A 167 2.03 -21.39 -2.24
C ARG A 167 0.94 -20.36 -2.58
N PHE A 168 -0.34 -20.70 -2.38
CA PHE A 168 -1.45 -19.79 -2.61
C PHE A 168 -1.84 -19.04 -1.32
N ILE A 169 -2.68 -18.03 -1.49
CA ILE A 169 -3.32 -17.36 -0.37
C ILE A 169 -4.24 -18.32 0.41
N ASN A 170 -4.27 -18.20 1.73
CA ASN A 170 -5.28 -18.90 2.53
C ASN A 170 -6.66 -18.26 2.26
N PRO A 171 -7.66 -19.00 1.76
CA PRO A 171 -8.99 -18.43 1.50
C PRO A 171 -9.73 -18.01 2.77
N ASN A 172 -9.32 -18.53 3.94
CA ASN A 172 -9.88 -18.20 5.25
C ASN A 172 -8.85 -17.45 6.10
N SER A 173 -8.24 -16.40 5.53
CA SER A 173 -7.29 -15.57 6.27
C SER A 173 -7.95 -14.87 7.45
N SER A 174 -7.32 -14.92 8.63
CA SER A 174 -7.70 -14.04 9.74
C SER A 174 -7.49 -12.57 9.37
N LEU A 175 -8.09 -11.64 10.12
CA LEU A 175 -7.81 -10.21 9.95
C LEU A 175 -6.30 -9.96 10.11
N GLN A 176 -5.75 -9.22 9.15
CA GLN A 176 -4.35 -8.84 9.02
C GLN A 176 -4.28 -7.43 8.42
N ARG A 177 -3.08 -6.86 8.38
CA ARG A 177 -2.84 -5.55 7.77
C ARG A 177 -3.16 -5.58 6.28
N LEU A 178 -3.96 -4.66 5.76
CA LEU A 178 -4.36 -4.55 4.34
C LEU A 178 -5.37 -5.60 3.83
N ASN A 179 -5.92 -6.49 4.67
CA ASN A 179 -7.02 -7.36 4.25
C ASN A 179 -8.35 -6.88 4.81
N THR A 180 -9.46 -7.17 4.12
CA THR A 180 -10.79 -6.89 4.68
C THR A 180 -11.50 -8.21 4.94
N ASP A 181 -12.59 -8.15 5.68
CA ASP A 181 -13.56 -9.22 5.84
C ASP A 181 -14.18 -9.68 4.50
N LYS A 182 -13.99 -8.91 3.41
CA LYS A 182 -14.45 -9.22 2.05
C LYS A 182 -13.33 -9.65 1.10
N GLU A 183 -12.08 -9.29 1.39
CA GLU A 183 -10.96 -9.45 0.46
C GLU A 183 -9.71 -9.95 1.18
N SER A 184 -9.34 -11.20 0.91
CA SER A 184 -8.07 -11.78 1.33
C SER A 184 -6.91 -11.18 0.52
N VAL A 185 -5.76 -10.98 1.16
CA VAL A 185 -4.55 -10.44 0.52
C VAL A 185 -3.38 -11.42 0.56
N PHE A 186 -2.62 -11.46 -0.54
CA PHE A 186 -1.42 -12.25 -0.71
C PHE A 186 -0.20 -11.36 -0.45
N TYR A 187 0.47 -11.61 0.69
CA TYR A 187 1.63 -10.84 1.12
C TYR A 187 2.93 -11.45 0.61
N THR A 188 3.79 -10.59 0.10
CA THR A 188 5.13 -10.91 -0.35
C THR A 188 6.10 -9.80 0.05
N ALA A 189 7.39 -10.07 -0.05
CA ALA A 189 8.42 -9.04 0.03
C ALA A 189 9.36 -9.11 -1.18
N ALA A 190 10.02 -7.99 -1.47
CA ALA A 190 11.02 -7.92 -2.53
C ALA A 190 12.39 -8.52 -2.13
N LEU A 191 12.59 -8.80 -0.84
CA LEU A 191 13.76 -9.50 -0.31
C LEU A 191 13.33 -10.66 0.59
N ASP A 192 14.16 -11.70 0.60
CA ASP A 192 14.01 -12.87 1.47
C ASP A 192 14.03 -12.50 2.96
N ARG A 193 15.02 -11.71 3.40
CA ARG A 193 15.14 -11.27 4.80
C ARG A 193 13.92 -10.49 5.28
N ALA A 194 13.32 -9.68 4.41
CA ALA A 194 12.09 -8.96 4.73
C ALA A 194 10.92 -9.94 4.93
N ALA A 195 10.74 -10.90 4.02
CA ALA A 195 9.70 -11.92 4.15
C ALA A 195 9.86 -12.76 5.43
N ILE A 196 11.10 -13.07 5.82
CA ILE A 196 11.44 -13.84 7.02
C ILE A 196 11.09 -13.05 8.30
N GLU A 197 11.46 -11.77 8.36
CA GLU A 197 11.20 -10.94 9.54
C GLU A 197 9.70 -10.64 9.73
N GLU A 198 8.94 -10.45 8.63
CA GLU A 198 7.49 -10.21 8.68
C GLU A 198 6.71 -11.34 9.39
N VAL A 199 7.22 -12.57 9.34
CA VAL A 199 6.59 -13.72 10.01
C VAL A 199 7.23 -14.07 11.35
N GLY A 200 8.11 -13.20 11.87
CA GLY A 200 8.66 -13.30 13.22
C GLY A 200 9.67 -14.42 13.43
N ILE A 201 10.36 -14.88 12.37
CA ILE A 201 11.47 -15.83 12.47
C ILE A 201 12.68 -15.09 13.04
N LYS A 202 13.15 -15.50 14.23
CA LYS A 202 14.17 -14.76 14.99
C LYS A 202 15.49 -15.49 15.09
N LYS A 203 15.48 -16.82 14.95
CA LYS A 203 16.67 -17.66 15.18
C LYS A 203 17.07 -18.37 13.91
N GLN A 204 18.39 -18.52 13.74
CA GLN A 204 18.98 -19.37 12.70
C GLN A 204 18.56 -20.84 12.82
N THR A 205 17.88 -21.25 13.88
CA THR A 205 17.37 -22.61 14.11
C THR A 205 15.88 -22.77 13.81
N ASP A 206 15.15 -21.67 13.58
CA ASP A 206 13.71 -21.73 13.34
C ASP A 206 13.45 -22.47 12.03
N LYS A 207 12.43 -23.35 12.03
CA LYS A 207 12.03 -24.12 10.85
C LYS A 207 10.97 -23.35 10.09
N PHE A 208 11.25 -23.04 8.84
CA PHE A 208 10.34 -22.29 7.97
C PHE A 208 10.51 -22.69 6.51
N ALA A 209 9.47 -22.42 5.72
CA ALA A 209 9.50 -22.50 4.27
C ALA A 209 9.61 -21.09 3.68
N LEU A 210 10.44 -20.91 2.66
CA LEU A 210 10.50 -19.71 1.85
C LEU A 210 10.03 -20.04 0.44
N PHE A 211 8.93 -19.42 0.02
CA PHE A 211 8.43 -19.49 -1.34
C PHE A 211 9.00 -18.32 -2.15
N ILE A 212 9.50 -18.63 -3.34
CA ILE A 212 10.07 -17.68 -4.29
C ILE A 212 9.21 -17.68 -5.54
N TYR A 213 8.64 -16.52 -5.86
CA TYR A 213 7.77 -16.28 -7.00
C TYR A 213 8.48 -15.32 -7.97
N ASN A 214 8.16 -15.42 -9.26
CA ASN A 214 8.64 -14.48 -10.26
C ASN A 214 7.47 -13.67 -10.83
N ALA A 215 7.69 -12.38 -11.08
CA ALA A 215 6.74 -11.57 -11.85
C ALA A 215 6.60 -12.07 -13.29
N LYS A 216 5.36 -12.24 -13.76
CA LYS A 216 5.04 -12.66 -15.14
C LYS A 216 5.32 -11.58 -16.18
N ASP A 217 5.07 -10.33 -15.81
CA ASP A 217 5.22 -9.15 -16.67
C ASP A 217 5.49 -7.91 -15.81
N ASN A 218 5.68 -6.76 -16.43
CA ASN A 218 5.78 -5.47 -15.76
C ASN A 218 4.41 -5.05 -15.21
N PHE A 219 4.35 -4.62 -13.95
CA PHE A 219 3.13 -4.06 -13.37
C PHE A 219 3.43 -2.97 -12.35
N LYS A 220 2.46 -2.08 -12.14
CA LYS A 220 2.54 -0.99 -11.17
C LYS A 220 1.99 -1.43 -9.81
N ILE A 221 2.65 -0.99 -8.74
CA ILE A 221 2.25 -1.17 -7.34
C ILE A 221 2.05 0.22 -6.74
N LEU A 222 0.97 0.40 -5.97
CA LEU A 222 0.62 1.69 -5.36
C LEU A 222 1.44 1.88 -4.08
N PRO A 223 2.35 2.87 -4.02
CA PRO A 223 3.19 3.04 -2.84
C PRO A 223 2.49 3.84 -1.75
N ILE A 224 2.17 3.18 -0.62
CA ILE A 224 1.61 3.85 0.56
C ILE A 224 2.71 4.59 1.34
N GLN A 225 3.93 4.05 1.32
CA GLN A 225 5.06 4.52 2.12
C GLN A 225 5.79 5.76 1.58
N LYS A 226 5.46 6.18 0.34
CA LYS A 226 6.20 7.25 -0.35
C LYS A 226 5.61 8.61 0.06
N ASN A 227 6.46 9.56 0.43
CA ASN A 227 6.04 10.95 0.62
C ASN A 227 5.88 11.56 -0.76
N PRO A 228 4.64 11.83 -1.22
CA PRO A 228 4.42 12.29 -2.57
C PRO A 228 4.99 13.69 -2.83
N PHE A 229 5.38 14.42 -1.78
CA PHE A 229 5.79 15.82 -1.83
C PHE A 229 7.22 16.06 -1.37
N GLY A 230 8.06 15.03 -1.19
CA GLY A 230 9.44 15.20 -0.71
C GLY A 230 10.41 15.96 -1.64
N ASN A 231 9.97 16.37 -2.83
CA ASN A 231 10.78 17.10 -3.80
C ASN A 231 10.69 18.62 -3.58
N GLU A 232 11.82 19.33 -3.67
CA GLU A 232 11.91 20.80 -3.50
C GLU A 232 11.02 21.61 -4.43
N ARG A 233 10.52 21.03 -5.54
CA ARG A 233 9.54 21.68 -6.43
C ARG A 233 8.20 21.95 -5.74
N PHE A 234 7.89 21.27 -4.64
CA PHE A 234 6.65 21.47 -3.90
C PHE A 234 6.83 22.56 -2.83
N PRO A 235 5.82 23.43 -2.62
CA PRO A 235 5.79 24.35 -1.48
C PRO A 235 5.97 23.64 -0.15
N LYS A 236 6.59 24.32 0.82
CA LYS A 236 6.91 23.78 2.14
C LYS A 236 5.70 23.16 2.83
N GLU A 237 4.54 23.79 2.74
CA GLU A 237 3.30 23.32 3.34
C GLU A 237 2.88 21.94 2.82
N LEU A 238 3.09 21.66 1.51
CA LEU A 238 2.84 20.34 0.93
C LEU A 238 3.89 19.32 1.35
N GLN A 239 5.15 19.73 1.47
CA GLN A 239 6.22 18.86 1.98
C GLN A 239 5.93 18.44 3.43
N ASP A 240 5.53 19.40 4.28
CA ASP A 240 5.19 19.18 5.68
C ASP A 240 3.95 18.27 5.81
N TYR A 241 2.88 18.53 5.04
CA TYR A 241 1.71 17.64 4.97
C TYR A 241 2.09 16.21 4.58
N GLY A 242 2.90 16.06 3.54
CA GLY A 242 3.38 14.77 3.06
C GLY A 242 4.22 14.05 4.10
N LEU A 243 5.09 14.76 4.81
CA LEU A 243 5.94 14.21 5.86
C LEU A 243 5.12 13.68 7.03
N GLN A 244 4.18 14.47 7.56
CA GLN A 244 3.34 14.06 8.71
C GLN A 244 2.43 12.89 8.35
N THR A 245 1.83 12.92 7.16
CA THR A 245 0.99 11.81 6.67
C THR A 245 1.82 10.54 6.52
N THR A 246 2.95 10.61 5.82
CA THR A 246 3.82 9.44 5.58
C THR A 246 4.34 8.85 6.89
N LYS A 247 4.63 9.69 7.88
CA LYS A 247 5.07 9.25 9.21
C LYS A 247 4.06 8.33 9.88
N VAL A 248 2.80 8.73 9.89
CA VAL A 248 1.74 7.91 10.50
C VAL A 248 1.47 6.65 9.68
N LEU A 249 1.45 6.76 8.35
CA LEU A 249 1.23 5.61 7.47
C LEU A 249 2.31 4.55 7.67
N ASN A 250 3.59 4.92 7.64
CA ASN A 250 4.68 3.96 7.83
C ASN A 250 4.61 3.26 9.18
N GLU A 251 4.24 3.97 10.24
CA GLU A 251 4.09 3.39 11.56
C GLU A 251 2.93 2.40 11.64
N ILE A 252 1.79 2.71 11.00
CA ILE A 252 0.62 1.83 10.94
C ILE A 252 0.88 0.62 10.06
N PHE A 253 1.55 0.79 8.91
CA PHE A 253 1.78 -0.28 7.94
C PHE A 253 3.06 -1.08 8.19
N SER A 254 3.94 -0.65 9.09
CA SER A 254 5.16 -1.39 9.47
C SER A 254 5.19 -1.72 10.97
N SER A 255 4.04 -1.76 11.65
CA SER A 255 3.93 -2.21 13.04
C SER A 255 4.15 -3.72 13.16
N LYS A 256 5.06 -4.18 14.03
CA LYS A 256 5.12 -5.60 14.41
C LYS A 256 3.94 -5.92 15.34
N SER A 257 3.52 -7.19 15.35
CA SER A 257 2.56 -7.69 16.35
C SER A 257 3.08 -7.39 17.75
N SER A 258 2.21 -6.83 18.59
CA SER A 258 2.51 -6.54 20.00
C SER A 258 2.42 -7.79 20.89
N GLY A 259 1.83 -8.88 20.37
CA GLY A 259 1.46 -10.06 21.14
C GLY A 259 0.12 -9.93 21.84
N ASP A 260 -0.48 -8.74 21.86
CA ASP A 260 -1.86 -8.51 22.29
C ASP A 260 -2.79 -8.61 21.08
N VAL A 261 -3.59 -9.67 21.05
CA VAL A 261 -4.48 -10.01 19.93
C VAL A 261 -5.54 -8.93 19.68
N GLU A 262 -6.10 -8.35 20.74
CA GLU A 262 -7.14 -7.32 20.62
C GLU A 262 -6.55 -5.99 20.16
N HIS A 263 -5.35 -5.67 20.63
CA HIS A 263 -4.60 -4.51 20.17
C HIS A 263 -4.21 -4.61 18.69
N ASP A 264 -3.59 -5.72 18.30
CA ASP A 264 -3.14 -5.96 16.92
C ASP A 264 -4.32 -5.94 15.95
N LYS A 265 -5.47 -6.50 16.35
CA LYS A 265 -6.71 -6.45 15.58
C LYS A 265 -7.12 -5.01 15.26
N LYS A 266 -7.11 -4.10 16.24
CA LYS A 266 -7.45 -2.68 16.02
C LYS A 266 -6.45 -1.97 15.12
N VAL A 267 -5.16 -2.31 15.21
CA VAL A 267 -4.14 -1.77 14.29
C VAL A 267 -4.41 -2.24 12.85
N TYR A 268 -4.81 -3.50 12.66
CA TYR A 268 -5.21 -4.01 11.35
C TYR A 268 -6.48 -3.32 10.84
N GLU A 269 -7.52 -3.18 11.65
CA GLU A 269 -8.74 -2.42 11.31
C GLU A 269 -8.41 -1.00 10.85
N LEU A 270 -7.44 -0.33 11.50
CA LEU A 270 -7.00 1.01 11.13
C LEU A 270 -6.29 1.03 9.78
N SER A 271 -5.41 0.05 9.53
CA SER A 271 -4.73 -0.11 8.24
C SER A 271 -5.74 -0.29 7.08
N ASN A 272 -6.81 -1.05 7.34
CA ASN A 272 -7.84 -1.37 6.36
C ASN A 272 -8.73 -0.17 6.08
N TYR A 273 -9.13 0.54 7.13
CA TYR A 273 -9.84 1.81 7.00
C TYR A 273 -9.09 2.81 6.09
N ILE A 274 -7.77 2.92 6.28
CA ILE A 274 -6.93 3.85 5.51
C ILE A 274 -6.91 3.48 4.03
N ILE A 275 -6.73 2.20 3.67
CA ILE A 275 -6.68 1.81 2.26
C ILE A 275 -8.03 1.91 1.56
N GLU A 276 -9.13 1.61 2.24
CA GLU A 276 -10.47 1.75 1.66
C GLU A 276 -10.79 3.22 1.39
N LYS A 277 -10.44 4.10 2.35
CA LYS A 277 -10.79 5.52 2.26
C LYS A 277 -9.85 6.30 1.35
N TYR A 278 -8.53 6.12 1.48
CA TYR A 278 -7.51 6.97 0.86
C TYR A 278 -6.76 6.30 -0.29
N PHE A 279 -6.54 4.98 -0.25
CA PHE A 279 -5.75 4.26 -1.26
C PHE A 279 -6.48 3.12 -1.98
N PRO A 280 -7.77 3.23 -2.39
CA PRO A 280 -8.47 2.09 -2.94
C PRO A 280 -8.02 1.81 -4.37
N LEU A 281 -7.75 0.54 -4.66
CA LEU A 281 -7.37 0.07 -6.00
C LEU A 281 -8.50 0.24 -7.03
N SER A 282 -9.75 0.33 -6.60
CA SER A 282 -10.90 0.62 -7.48
C SER A 282 -10.78 1.98 -8.17
N ARG A 283 -10.18 2.98 -7.51
CA ARG A 283 -9.85 4.30 -8.08
C ARG A 283 -8.47 4.31 -8.77
N ASN A 284 -7.63 3.33 -8.47
CA ASN A 284 -6.25 3.21 -8.91
C ASN A 284 -6.05 1.96 -9.80
N LYS A 285 -6.89 1.79 -10.85
CA LYS A 285 -7.02 0.54 -11.65
C LYS A 285 -5.73 0.08 -12.36
N ASP A 286 -4.81 1.00 -12.59
CA ASP A 286 -3.49 0.72 -13.16
C ASP A 286 -2.60 -0.10 -12.21
N TYR A 287 -2.87 -0.02 -10.92
CA TYR A 287 -2.08 -0.65 -9.87
C TYR A 287 -2.62 -2.03 -9.51
N LYS A 288 -1.71 -2.96 -9.18
CA LYS A 288 -2.03 -4.37 -8.93
C LYS A 288 -1.98 -4.78 -7.47
N GLY A 289 -1.58 -3.87 -6.60
CA GLY A 289 -1.44 -4.09 -5.17
C GLY A 289 -0.90 -2.85 -4.49
N TRP A 290 -0.67 -2.96 -3.19
CA TRP A 290 -0.08 -1.92 -2.37
C TRP A 290 1.33 -2.32 -1.96
N SER A 291 2.23 -1.33 -1.87
CA SER A 291 3.49 -1.52 -1.16
C SER A 291 3.49 -0.78 0.17
N TYR A 292 4.25 -1.31 1.11
CA TYR A 292 4.57 -0.68 2.39
C TYR A 292 5.98 -1.11 2.82
N ILE A 293 6.54 -0.40 3.79
CA ILE A 293 7.87 -0.69 4.33
C ILE A 293 7.84 -1.98 5.14
N SER A 294 8.82 -2.86 4.95
CA SER A 294 8.92 -4.03 5.81
C SER A 294 9.24 -3.65 7.26
N VAL A 295 8.70 -4.41 8.21
CA VAL A 295 9.02 -4.28 9.64
C VAL A 295 10.52 -4.39 9.95
N GLU A 296 11.30 -5.05 9.08
CA GLU A 296 12.76 -5.17 9.17
C GLU A 296 13.47 -3.83 8.96
N PHE A 297 12.96 -2.98 8.06
CA PHE A 297 13.63 -1.74 7.66
C PHE A 297 13.00 -0.49 8.24
N LYS A 298 12.03 -0.66 9.16
CA LYS A 298 11.30 0.46 9.74
C LYS A 298 12.24 1.53 10.32
N ASP A 299 13.22 1.12 11.12
CA ASP A 299 14.15 2.04 11.79
C ASP A 299 15.22 2.59 10.84
N ALA A 300 15.54 1.87 9.76
CA ALA A 300 16.42 2.36 8.71
C ALA A 300 15.77 3.50 7.88
N ILE A 301 14.47 3.76 8.11
CA ILE A 301 13.64 4.71 7.40
C ILE A 301 13.16 5.81 8.37
N GLU A 302 14.00 6.19 9.35
CA GLU A 302 13.79 7.42 10.10
C GLU A 302 13.88 8.64 9.17
N TYR A 303 12.75 8.91 8.49
CA TYR A 303 12.29 10.14 7.88
C TYR A 303 13.30 10.95 7.04
N GLU A 304 14.31 10.29 6.46
CA GLU A 304 15.22 10.98 5.55
C GLU A 304 14.54 11.27 4.20
N PRO A 305 14.56 12.54 3.73
CA PRO A 305 13.97 12.94 2.45
C PRO A 305 14.53 12.14 1.25
N ASN A 306 15.76 11.63 1.37
CA ASN A 306 16.49 10.94 0.31
C ASN A 306 16.18 9.43 0.23
N TYR A 307 15.41 8.87 1.16
CA TYR A 307 15.08 7.44 1.17
C TYR A 307 14.02 7.04 0.12
N GLN A 308 13.58 8.02 -0.69
CA GLN A 308 12.44 7.96 -1.60
C GLN A 308 12.78 7.46 -3.02
N GLU A 309 14.07 7.20 -3.32
CA GLU A 309 14.51 6.67 -4.62
C GLU A 309 14.56 5.13 -4.64
N ASP A 310 13.62 4.51 -5.36
CA ASP A 310 13.70 3.19 -6.01
C ASP A 310 14.17 1.95 -5.21
N ARG A 311 14.21 2.00 -3.86
CA ARG A 311 14.54 0.86 -2.99
C ARG A 311 13.38 -0.14 -2.88
N PHE A 312 13.02 -0.75 -4.01
CA PHE A 312 12.02 -1.82 -4.09
C PHE A 312 12.32 -2.96 -3.11
N ASP A 313 13.60 -3.23 -2.88
CA ASP A 313 14.14 -4.29 -2.02
C ASP A 313 13.70 -4.18 -0.54
N LEU A 314 13.30 -2.98 -0.08
CA LEU A 314 12.91 -2.76 1.32
C LEU A 314 11.41 -2.92 1.58
N LEU A 315 10.67 -3.27 0.53
CA LEU A 315 9.21 -3.20 0.53
C LEU A 315 8.57 -4.58 0.64
N CYS A 316 7.48 -4.59 1.36
CA CYS A 316 6.45 -5.62 1.28
C CYS A 316 5.41 -5.20 0.25
N VAL A 317 4.83 -6.19 -0.44
CA VAL A 317 3.78 -6.01 -1.43
C VAL A 317 2.60 -6.90 -1.10
N ALA A 318 1.45 -6.26 -0.98
CA ALA A 318 0.15 -6.84 -0.69
C ALA A 318 -0.69 -6.86 -1.98
N PHE A 319 -0.96 -8.06 -2.48
CA PHE A 319 -1.79 -8.25 -3.66
C PHE A 319 -3.21 -8.69 -3.28
N PRO A 320 -4.25 -8.08 -3.84
CA PRO A 320 -5.60 -8.60 -3.69
C PRO A 320 -5.73 -10.01 -4.28
N LYS A 321 -6.64 -10.82 -3.72
CA LYS A 321 -6.89 -12.21 -4.13
C LYS A 321 -7.07 -12.38 -5.64
N ASP A 322 -7.77 -11.46 -6.30
CA ASP A 322 -8.08 -11.58 -7.73
C ASP A 322 -6.97 -11.06 -8.67
N THR A 323 -5.81 -10.71 -8.11
CA THR A 323 -4.74 -10.03 -8.84
C THR A 323 -3.38 -10.73 -8.76
N TYR A 324 -3.04 -11.37 -7.64
CA TYR A 324 -1.71 -11.93 -7.45
C TYR A 324 -1.35 -13.02 -8.48
N ASP A 325 -2.31 -13.87 -8.85
CA ASP A 325 -2.13 -14.96 -9.81
C ASP A 325 -1.93 -14.46 -11.25
N LYS A 326 -2.42 -13.26 -11.57
CA LYS A 326 -2.17 -12.56 -12.84
C LYS A 326 -0.79 -11.92 -12.86
N CYS A 327 -0.25 -11.55 -11.70
CA CYS A 327 1.03 -10.86 -11.58
C CYS A 327 2.22 -11.81 -11.39
N LEU A 328 2.03 -12.90 -10.65
CA LEU A 328 3.08 -13.82 -10.22
C LEU A 328 2.94 -15.19 -10.90
N ASP A 329 4.07 -15.82 -11.20
CA ASP A 329 4.14 -17.19 -11.69
C ASP A 329 3.86 -18.18 -10.56
N MET A 330 2.59 -18.56 -10.45
CA MET A 330 2.12 -19.53 -9.47
C MET A 330 2.38 -20.99 -9.87
N LEU A 331 2.82 -21.25 -11.11
CA LEU A 331 3.12 -22.60 -11.58
C LEU A 331 4.59 -22.96 -11.32
N ASN A 332 5.49 -22.00 -11.50
CA ASN A 332 6.93 -22.18 -11.30
C ASN A 332 7.40 -21.51 -10.00
N VAL A 333 6.86 -21.98 -8.87
CA VAL A 333 7.23 -21.49 -7.52
C VAL A 333 8.29 -22.40 -6.92
N THR A 334 9.39 -21.81 -6.48
CA THR A 334 10.40 -22.54 -5.70
C THR A 334 10.05 -22.49 -4.23
N CYS A 335 10.09 -23.63 -3.54
CA CYS A 335 9.93 -23.72 -2.09
C CYS A 335 11.23 -24.24 -1.48
N VAL A 336 11.85 -23.43 -0.61
CA VAL A 336 13.07 -23.77 0.12
C VAL A 336 12.73 -23.97 1.59
N LEU A 337 13.16 -25.09 2.18
CA LEU A 337 12.92 -25.39 3.59
C LEU A 337 14.20 -25.18 4.39
N PHE A 338 14.12 -24.36 5.44
CA PHE A 338 15.25 -24.02 6.29
C PHE A 338 15.21 -24.82 7.59
N ASN A 339 16.39 -25.24 8.04
CA ASN A 339 16.60 -25.98 9.29
C ASN A 339 15.78 -27.27 9.46
N CYS A 340 15.32 -27.85 8.35
CA CYS A 340 14.59 -29.12 8.34
C CYS A 340 15.58 -30.28 8.15
N THR A 341 15.47 -31.28 9.02
CA THR A 341 16.26 -32.52 8.94
C THR A 341 15.62 -33.52 8.00
N ASP A 342 16.36 -34.57 7.61
CA ASP A 342 15.81 -35.66 6.79
C ASP A 342 14.61 -36.35 7.48
N GLU A 343 14.56 -36.37 8.82
CA GLU A 343 13.42 -36.87 9.60
C GLU A 343 12.21 -35.93 9.53
N ASP A 344 12.43 -34.61 9.62
CA ASP A 344 11.36 -33.62 9.42
C ASP A 344 10.74 -33.77 8.02
N MET A 345 11.58 -33.96 6.99
CA MET A 345 11.14 -34.15 5.62
C MET A 345 10.29 -35.41 5.44
N ARG A 346 10.64 -36.51 6.11
CA ARG A 346 9.81 -37.73 6.15
C ARG A 346 8.48 -37.49 6.82
N GLN A 347 8.46 -36.77 7.94
CA GLN A 347 7.22 -36.44 8.66
C GLN A 347 6.29 -35.53 7.87
N LEU A 348 6.84 -34.66 7.01
CA LEU A 348 6.07 -33.84 6.07
C LEU A 348 5.68 -34.58 4.79
N ASN A 349 6.16 -35.81 4.59
CA ASN A 349 5.93 -36.62 3.40
C ASN A 349 6.32 -35.89 2.08
N LEU A 350 7.45 -35.17 2.10
CA LEU A 350 7.90 -34.38 0.96
C LEU A 350 9.02 -35.08 0.20
N SER A 351 8.92 -35.07 -1.14
CA SER A 351 10.06 -35.36 -2.02
C SER A 351 10.87 -34.08 -2.21
N TYR A 352 12.19 -34.15 -2.04
CA TYR A 352 13.07 -32.99 -2.14
C TYR A 352 14.41 -33.33 -2.78
N SER A 353 15.00 -32.34 -3.44
CA SER A 353 16.39 -32.40 -3.89
C SER A 353 17.27 -31.72 -2.85
N LYS A 354 18.26 -32.43 -2.32
CA LYS A 354 19.20 -31.87 -1.34
C LYS A 354 20.18 -30.94 -2.07
N CYS A 355 20.11 -29.63 -1.78
CA CYS A 355 21.09 -28.67 -2.27
C CYS A 355 22.33 -28.72 -1.35
N GLU A 356 23.45 -29.29 -1.82
CA GLU A 356 24.68 -29.41 -1.00
C GLU A 356 25.38 -28.06 -0.78
N THR A 357 25.06 -27.04 -1.58
CA THR A 357 25.70 -25.71 -1.56
C THR A 357 25.15 -24.72 -0.53
N GLU A 358 24.06 -25.04 0.18
CA GLU A 358 23.30 -24.06 0.98
C GLU A 358 23.63 -24.00 2.48
N LYS A 359 24.61 -24.77 2.96
CA LYS A 359 24.91 -24.78 4.40
C LYS A 359 25.54 -23.49 4.94
N ASN A 360 26.09 -22.61 4.11
CA ASN A 360 26.70 -21.33 4.55
C ASN A 360 26.93 -20.34 3.38
N ARG A 361 25.93 -19.54 2.93
CA ARG A 361 26.12 -18.12 2.51
C ARG A 361 24.93 -17.42 1.85
N ILE A 362 24.88 -16.11 2.12
CA ILE A 362 24.25 -15.01 1.37
C ILE A 362 24.85 -14.86 -0.05
N VAL A 363 23.95 -14.76 -1.05
CA VAL A 363 23.96 -14.06 -2.37
C VAL A 363 24.69 -14.62 -3.63
N LYS A 364 23.84 -14.72 -4.69
CA LYS A 364 23.95 -14.61 -6.17
C LYS A 364 24.98 -15.40 -6.98
N GLY A 365 24.44 -16.09 -7.99
CA GLY A 365 25.06 -16.38 -9.28
C GLY A 365 24.05 -17.01 -10.23
N GLU A 366 23.69 -16.31 -11.31
CA GLU A 366 22.84 -16.82 -12.40
C GLU A 366 23.50 -18.04 -13.07
N LEU A 367 22.68 -19.00 -13.50
CA LEU A 367 23.13 -20.06 -14.41
C LEU A 367 22.18 -20.20 -15.60
N LYS A 368 22.84 -20.29 -16.76
CA LYS A 368 22.39 -20.09 -18.15
C LYS A 368 21.16 -20.86 -18.60
#